data_AF-A0A6H5ITB0-F1
#
_entry.id   AF-A0A6H5ITB0-F1
#
_cell.length_a   1.000
_cell.length_b   1.000
_cell.length_c   1.000
_cell.angle_alpha   90.00
_cell.angle_beta   90.00
_cell.angle_gamma   90.00
#
_symmetry.space_group_name_H-M   'P 1'
#
loop_
_entity.id
_entity.type
_entity.pdbx_description
1 polymer ?
#
loop_
_entity_poly.entity_id
_entity_poly.type
_entity_poly.pdbx_seq_one_letter_code
_entity_poly.pdbx_strand_id
1 'polypeptide(L)'
;MDNKLMPILLGIVILIRGGNCIFGYDCGTKLTNLTTVSLIDIGECEPKAEETKSINIEAQLLQINDYNIIHAKECRIKIKRTVHHCGMHSHTSAVLFGEIEYFKEITKDECEGIQLTGTFNGFGLSLMHLKRNSTTSKPVVLAGKLDKDSHWESGANYDDPYGTFTDVLVTGYVSIGIYDYDIKLNLENDKVFMQDGTPCNAKTRHCISGEGGNVFWDTLPEQICGANKYTVLYEGFITKTLCGTIFPSSTTSLGGILGWAGISLGNFSHSDGLVSHRAEPLHANGRKGHLEEFIILEGL
;
A
#
# COMPACT_ATOMS: atom_id res chain seq x y z
N MET A 1 -38.70 -47.28 34.98
CA MET A 1 -38.90 -46.19 33.99
C MET A 1 -37.50 -45.78 33.57
N ASP A 2 -37.11 -46.25 32.39
CA ASP A 2 -35.72 -46.47 32.03
C ASP A 2 -35.06 -45.25 31.36
N ASN A 3 -33.98 -44.76 31.97
CA ASN A 3 -33.14 -43.64 31.54
C ASN A 3 -32.17 -43.99 30.38
N LYS A 4 -32.62 -44.79 29.40
CA LYS A 4 -31.76 -45.21 28.28
C LYS A 4 -31.84 -44.33 27.02
N LEU A 5 -32.71 -43.32 26.99
CA LEU A 5 -32.84 -42.43 25.82
C LEU A 5 -31.89 -41.22 25.79
N MET A 6 -31.25 -40.88 26.91
CA MET A 6 -30.45 -39.66 27.02
C MET A 6 -29.04 -39.70 26.37
N PRO A 7 -28.30 -40.83 26.28
CA PRO A 7 -26.99 -40.83 25.63
C PRO A 7 -27.06 -40.91 24.10
N ILE A 8 -28.21 -41.30 23.52
CA ILE A 8 -28.38 -41.40 22.07
C ILE A 8 -28.66 -40.02 21.44
N LEU A 9 -29.40 -39.15 22.14
CA LEU A 9 -29.66 -37.78 21.69
C LEU A 9 -28.41 -36.89 21.73
N LEU A 10 -27.47 -37.13 22.66
CA LEU A 10 -26.24 -36.35 22.75
C LEU A 10 -25.19 -36.71 21.68
N GLY A 11 -25.24 -37.95 21.15
CA GLY A 11 -24.34 -38.40 20.08
C GLY A 11 -24.71 -37.87 18.68
N ILE A 12 -25.99 -37.60 18.44
CA ILE A 12 -26.48 -37.14 17.12
C ILE A 12 -26.18 -35.65 16.87
N VAL A 13 -26.10 -34.84 17.93
CA VAL A 13 -25.85 -33.39 17.82
C VAL A 13 -24.39 -33.07 17.44
N ILE A 14 -23.44 -33.99 17.66
CA ILE A 14 -22.00 -33.74 17.41
C ILE A 14 -21.61 -34.03 15.94
N LEU A 15 -22.48 -34.65 15.13
CA LEU A 15 -22.16 -35.02 13.75
C LEU A 15 -22.58 -33.98 12.69
N ILE A 16 -23.23 -32.88 13.07
CA ILE A 16 -23.56 -31.80 12.14
C ILE A 16 -22.42 -30.77 12.17
N ARG A 17 -21.28 -31.11 11.57
CA ARG A 17 -20.30 -30.09 11.15
C ARG A 17 -20.87 -29.36 9.95
N GLY A 18 -21.61 -28.28 10.21
CA GLY A 18 -21.93 -27.31 9.16
C GLY A 18 -20.64 -26.65 8.70
N GLY A 19 -20.17 -26.99 7.51
CA GLY A 19 -19.12 -26.24 6.84
C GLY A 19 -19.67 -24.86 6.50
N ASN A 20 -19.06 -23.80 7.00
CA ASN A 20 -19.35 -22.46 6.53
C ASN A 20 -18.68 -22.31 5.16
N CYS A 21 -19.48 -22.30 4.10
CA CYS A 21 -19.01 -21.99 2.76
C CYS A 21 -19.28 -20.51 2.46
N ILE A 22 -18.27 -19.80 1.96
CA ILE A 22 -18.40 -18.43 1.47
C ILE A 22 -18.89 -18.52 0.02
N PHE A 23 -20.06 -17.94 -0.25
CA PHE A 23 -20.61 -17.83 -1.60
C PHE A 23 -20.19 -16.48 -2.20
N GLY A 24 -19.38 -16.52 -3.26
CA GLY A 24 -19.04 -15.35 -4.06
C GLY A 24 -19.79 -15.37 -5.39
N TYR A 25 -20.46 -14.26 -5.74
CA TYR A 25 -21.09 -14.07 -7.04
C TYR A 25 -20.24 -13.12 -7.89
N ASP A 26 -19.90 -13.52 -9.12
CA ASP A 26 -19.27 -12.62 -10.09
C ASP A 26 -20.31 -11.69 -10.71
N CYS A 27 -20.41 -10.46 -10.20
CA CYS A 27 -21.30 -9.42 -10.70
C CYS A 27 -20.71 -8.64 -11.90
N GLY A 28 -19.51 -8.99 -12.38
CA GLY A 28 -18.77 -8.22 -13.39
C GLY A 28 -19.13 -8.53 -14.85
N THR A 29 -19.89 -9.60 -15.11
CA THR A 29 -20.24 -10.01 -16.47
C THR A 29 -21.55 -9.39 -16.95
N LYS A 30 -21.55 -8.81 -18.16
CA LYS A 30 -22.74 -8.16 -18.80
C LYS A 30 -23.84 -9.14 -19.25
N LEU A 31 -23.89 -10.35 -18.71
CA LEU A 31 -24.81 -11.43 -19.12
C LEU A 31 -25.57 -12.05 -17.93
N THR A 32 -25.76 -11.32 -16.83
CA THR A 32 -26.65 -11.77 -15.76
C THR A 32 -28.10 -11.59 -16.19
N ASN A 33 -28.74 -12.69 -16.59
CA ASN A 33 -30.18 -12.76 -16.80
C ASN A 33 -30.86 -12.52 -15.45
N LEU A 34 -31.45 -11.35 -15.26
CA LEU A 34 -32.00 -10.94 -13.96
C LEU A 34 -33.34 -11.65 -13.73
N THR A 35 -33.33 -12.73 -12.97
CA THR A 35 -34.55 -13.48 -12.63
C THR A 35 -35.21 -12.84 -11.41
N THR A 36 -36.37 -12.21 -11.60
CA THR A 36 -37.19 -11.70 -10.49
C THR A 36 -37.86 -12.87 -9.77
N VAL A 37 -37.53 -13.07 -8.50
CA VAL A 37 -38.15 -14.09 -7.65
C VAL A 37 -39.31 -13.46 -6.89
N SER A 38 -40.52 -14.04 -7.03
CA SER A 38 -41.68 -13.64 -6.23
C SER A 38 -41.50 -14.13 -4.79
N LEU A 39 -41.65 -13.24 -3.81
CA LEU A 39 -41.62 -13.59 -2.38
C LEU A 39 -42.99 -14.06 -1.84
N ILE A 40 -44.01 -14.07 -2.69
CA ILE A 40 -45.41 -14.35 -2.29
C ILE A 40 -45.75 -15.82 -2.56
N ASP A 41 -45.14 -16.43 -3.58
CA ASP A 41 -45.37 -17.82 -3.94
C ASP A 41 -44.08 -18.39 -4.56
N ILE A 42 -43.53 -19.41 -3.92
CA ILE A 42 -42.35 -20.15 -4.38
C ILE A 42 -42.89 -21.52 -4.78
N GLY A 43 -42.97 -21.78 -6.09
CA GLY A 43 -43.28 -23.12 -6.58
C GLY A 43 -42.24 -24.13 -6.07
N GLU A 44 -42.64 -25.39 -5.90
CA GLU A 44 -41.71 -26.45 -5.49
C GLU A 44 -40.54 -26.53 -6.48
N CYS A 45 -39.37 -26.04 -6.06
CA CYS A 45 -38.13 -26.34 -6.74
C CYS A 45 -37.81 -27.81 -6.42
N GLU A 46 -38.06 -28.72 -7.36
CA GLU A 46 -37.38 -30.02 -7.35
C GLU A 46 -35.94 -29.78 -7.81
N PRO A 47 -34.93 -29.76 -6.91
CA PRO A 47 -33.56 -29.69 -7.35
C PRO A 47 -33.29 -30.96 -8.16
N LYS A 48 -33.13 -30.81 -9.48
CA LYS A 48 -32.58 -31.90 -10.28
C LYS A 48 -31.19 -32.15 -9.73
N ALA A 49 -30.98 -33.36 -9.20
CA ALA A 49 -29.67 -33.80 -8.78
C ALA A 49 -28.79 -33.88 -10.03
N GLU A 50 -28.11 -32.78 -10.35
CA GLU A 50 -27.06 -32.78 -11.36
C GLU A 50 -25.84 -33.49 -10.77
N GLU A 51 -25.22 -34.37 -11.56
CA GLU A 51 -24.01 -35.05 -11.14
C GLU A 51 -22.88 -34.01 -11.01
N THR A 52 -22.54 -33.67 -9.77
CA THR A 52 -21.42 -32.77 -9.47
C THR A 52 -20.11 -33.51 -9.64
N LYS A 53 -19.21 -32.98 -10.47
CA LYS A 53 -17.85 -33.51 -10.59
C LYS A 53 -16.90 -32.66 -9.75
N SER A 54 -16.41 -33.24 -8.66
CA SER A 54 -15.39 -32.62 -7.81
C SER A 54 -14.00 -33.07 -8.21
N ILE A 55 -13.08 -32.13 -8.38
CA ILE A 55 -11.66 -32.38 -8.62
C ILE A 55 -10.82 -31.56 -7.65
N ASN A 56 -9.78 -32.16 -7.08
CA ASN A 56 -8.81 -31.41 -6.27
C ASN A 56 -7.82 -30.73 -7.22
N ILE A 57 -7.67 -29.42 -7.06
CA ILE A 57 -6.71 -28.61 -7.82
C ILE A 57 -5.88 -27.80 -6.85
N GLU A 58 -4.62 -27.55 -7.20
CA GLU A 58 -3.82 -26.56 -6.51
C GLU A 58 -4.24 -25.17 -6.98
N ALA A 59 -4.49 -24.27 -6.04
CA ALA A 59 -4.95 -22.91 -6.33
C ALA A 59 -4.31 -21.91 -5.38
N GLN A 60 -4.18 -20.67 -5.88
CA GLN A 60 -3.79 -19.52 -5.09
C GLN A 60 -4.91 -18.48 -5.09
N LEU A 61 -5.23 -17.94 -3.91
CA LEU A 61 -6.09 -16.77 -3.76
C LEU A 61 -5.21 -15.53 -3.64
N LEU A 62 -5.34 -14.62 -4.60
CA LEU A 62 -4.52 -13.40 -4.69
C LEU A 62 -5.38 -12.17 -4.40
N GLN A 63 -4.90 -11.28 -3.53
CA GLN A 63 -5.49 -9.96 -3.29
C GLN A 63 -4.59 -8.87 -3.88
N ILE A 64 -5.18 -7.91 -4.61
CA ILE A 64 -4.43 -6.75 -5.10
C ILE A 64 -3.98 -5.88 -3.92
N ASN A 65 -2.71 -5.50 -3.91
CA ASN A 65 -2.14 -4.61 -2.92
C ASN A 65 -2.52 -3.16 -3.23
N ASP A 66 -3.21 -2.51 -2.31
CA ASP A 66 -3.49 -1.07 -2.40
C ASP A 66 -2.30 -0.22 -1.93
N TYR A 67 -1.41 -0.83 -1.15
CA TYR A 67 -0.26 -0.19 -0.54
C TYR A 67 1.02 -0.99 -0.75
N ASN A 68 2.12 -0.26 -0.86
CA ASN A 68 3.46 -0.77 -0.77
C ASN A 68 4.20 -0.07 0.38
N ILE A 69 5.34 -0.62 0.77
CA ILE A 69 6.23 -0.04 1.77
C ILE A 69 7.47 0.48 1.04
N ILE A 70 7.85 1.71 1.32
CA ILE A 70 9.10 2.30 0.84
C ILE A 70 9.90 2.81 2.03
N HIS A 71 11.22 2.71 1.92
CA HIS A 71 12.13 3.17 2.93
C HIS A 71 12.36 4.67 2.80
N ALA A 72 12.33 5.39 3.92
CA ALA A 72 12.50 6.83 3.97
C ALA A 72 13.54 7.23 5.02
N LYS A 73 14.26 8.29 4.69
CA LYS A 73 15.26 8.94 5.55
C LYS A 73 14.74 10.32 5.90
N GLU A 74 14.67 10.63 7.19
CA GLU A 74 14.28 11.93 7.69
C GLU A 74 15.46 12.62 8.40
N CYS A 75 15.65 13.89 8.08
CA CYS A 75 16.58 14.77 8.78
C CYS A 75 15.87 16.05 9.19
N ARG A 76 15.91 16.36 10.48
CA ARG A 76 15.23 17.50 11.07
C ARG A 76 16.24 18.40 11.76
N ILE A 77 16.46 19.58 11.20
CA ILE A 77 17.33 20.61 11.78
C ILE A 77 16.45 21.73 12.31
N LYS A 78 16.25 21.76 13.62
CA LYS A 78 15.49 22.78 14.32
C LYS A 78 16.44 23.80 14.94
N ILE A 79 16.17 25.07 14.71
CA ILE A 79 16.92 26.20 15.25
C ILE A 79 15.96 26.97 16.14
N LYS A 80 16.30 27.06 17.42
CA LYS A 80 15.66 27.97 18.36
C LYS A 80 16.66 29.06 18.69
N ARG A 81 16.37 30.31 18.32
CA ARG A 81 17.27 31.45 18.56
C ARG A 81 16.63 32.51 19.44
N THR A 82 17.48 33.27 20.10
CA THR A 82 17.16 34.50 20.82
C THR A 82 18.14 35.58 20.38
N VAL A 83 17.59 36.71 19.93
CA VAL A 83 18.34 37.88 19.48
C VAL A 83 18.29 38.95 20.57
N HIS A 84 19.45 39.52 20.86
CA HIS A 84 19.60 40.65 21.76
C HIS A 84 20.33 41.80 21.04
N HIS A 85 19.84 43.03 21.19
CA HIS A 85 20.51 44.22 20.67
C HIS A 85 21.49 44.79 21.69
N CYS A 86 22.64 45.27 21.20
CA CYS A 86 23.71 45.84 22.02
C CYS A 86 23.41 47.28 22.39
N GLY A 87 23.14 47.55 23.67
CA GLY A 87 23.18 48.89 24.21
C GLY A 87 24.61 49.29 24.58
N MET A 88 24.86 50.60 24.58
CA MET A 88 26.08 51.17 25.17
C MET A 88 26.24 50.65 26.61
N HIS A 89 27.44 50.18 26.98
CA HIS A 89 27.78 49.58 28.29
C HIS A 89 27.30 48.15 28.56
N SER A 90 27.26 47.28 27.54
CA SER A 90 26.93 45.85 27.68
C SER A 90 25.50 45.59 28.18
N HIS A 91 24.61 46.56 28.03
CA HIS A 91 23.18 46.34 28.25
C HIS A 91 22.59 45.56 27.08
N THR A 92 21.86 44.50 27.37
CA THR A 92 21.07 43.79 26.37
C THR A 92 19.66 44.34 26.37
N SER A 93 19.11 44.53 25.18
CA SER A 93 17.70 44.89 25.01
C SER A 93 17.01 43.82 24.16
N ALA A 94 15.74 43.55 24.50
CA ALA A 94 14.92 42.65 23.70
C ALA A 94 14.61 43.31 22.36
N VAL A 95 14.63 42.52 21.29
CA VAL A 95 14.23 42.97 19.96
C VAL A 95 12.90 42.34 19.57
N LEU A 96 12.15 43.03 18.71
CA LEU A 96 10.95 42.46 18.11
C LEU A 96 11.34 41.22 17.30
N PHE A 97 10.56 40.14 17.41
CA PHE A 97 10.90 38.83 16.83
C PHE A 97 12.25 38.27 17.30
N GLY A 98 12.65 38.63 18.53
CA GLY A 98 13.91 38.20 19.11
C GLY A 98 13.98 36.70 19.37
N GLU A 99 12.90 36.09 19.84
CA GLU A 99 12.81 34.64 20.04
C GLU A 99 11.97 33.97 18.96
N ILE A 100 12.59 33.07 18.19
CA ILE A 100 11.93 32.30 17.13
C ILE A 100 12.47 30.86 17.13
N GLU A 101 11.58 29.92 16.84
CA GLU A 101 11.91 28.53 16.50
C GLU A 101 11.51 28.25 15.05
N TYR A 102 12.41 27.64 14.28
CA TYR A 102 12.16 27.28 12.89
C TYR A 102 12.96 26.06 12.46
N PHE A 103 12.54 25.45 11.36
CA PHE A 103 13.25 24.33 10.74
C PHE A 103 14.08 24.82 9.56
N LYS A 104 15.32 24.36 9.48
CA LYS A 104 16.15 24.54 8.29
C LYS A 104 15.83 23.43 7.30
N GLU A 105 15.46 23.83 6.09
CA GLU A 105 15.40 22.96 4.93
C GLU A 105 16.82 22.53 4.52
N ILE A 106 16.98 21.26 4.21
CA ILE A 106 18.24 20.69 3.72
C ILE A 106 17.98 19.83 2.51
N THR A 107 19.03 19.61 1.73
CA THR A 107 18.99 18.76 0.54
C THR A 107 19.05 17.27 0.91
N LYS A 108 18.70 16.41 -0.06
CA LYS A 108 18.85 14.95 0.07
C LYS A 108 20.30 14.58 0.40
N ASP A 109 21.26 15.12 -0.34
CA ASP A 109 22.69 14.81 -0.18
C ASP A 109 23.21 15.24 1.20
N GLU A 110 22.77 16.38 1.71
CA GLU A 110 23.10 16.80 3.08
C GLU A 110 22.52 15.84 4.12
N CYS A 111 21.25 15.45 3.98
CA CYS A 111 20.63 14.49 4.89
C CYS A 111 21.36 13.15 4.86
N GLU A 112 21.63 12.61 3.68
CA GLU A 112 22.34 11.34 3.51
C GLU A 112 23.77 11.41 4.03
N GLY A 113 24.48 12.52 3.81
CA GLY A 113 25.79 12.78 4.38
C GLY A 113 25.77 12.75 5.91
N ILE A 114 24.79 13.39 6.53
CA ILE A 114 24.60 13.38 7.99
C ILE A 114 24.28 11.97 8.50
N GLN A 115 23.38 11.25 7.82
CA GLN A 115 23.01 9.87 8.18
C GLN A 115 24.21 8.90 8.10
N LEU A 116 25.04 9.05 7.07
CA LEU A 116 26.18 8.18 6.81
C LEU A 116 27.35 8.47 7.75
N THR A 117 27.70 9.74 7.92
CA THR A 117 28.88 10.16 8.69
C THR A 117 28.60 10.36 10.18
N GLY A 118 27.32 10.46 10.57
CA GLY A 118 26.93 10.84 11.93
C GLY A 118 27.46 12.22 12.33
N THR A 119 27.73 13.08 11.35
CA THR A 119 28.38 14.39 11.55
C THR A 119 27.58 15.49 10.89
N PHE A 120 27.42 16.61 11.58
CA PHE A 120 26.83 17.83 11.05
C PHE A 120 27.79 19.00 11.24
N ASN A 121 28.01 19.75 10.17
CA ASN A 121 28.78 20.98 10.19
C ASN A 121 27.89 22.12 9.71
N GLY A 122 27.64 23.10 10.58
CA GLY A 122 26.78 24.23 10.26
C GLY A 122 26.63 25.15 11.46
N PHE A 123 26.31 26.42 11.22
CA PHE A 123 26.12 27.41 12.29
C PHE A 123 27.35 27.59 13.19
N GLY A 124 28.56 27.42 12.64
CA GLY A 124 29.79 27.45 13.43
C GLY A 124 29.97 26.25 14.38
N LEU A 125 29.07 25.26 14.34
CA LEU A 125 29.15 24.03 15.11
C LEU A 125 29.65 22.88 14.25
N SER A 126 30.43 22.00 14.87
CA SER A 126 30.71 20.66 14.38
C SER A 126 30.18 19.66 15.40
N LEU A 127 29.08 18.98 15.06
CA LEU A 127 28.48 17.95 15.89
C LEU A 127 28.84 16.59 15.32
N MET A 128 29.55 15.78 16.09
CA MET A 128 29.94 14.43 15.73
C MET A 128 29.19 13.40 16.58
N HIS A 129 29.20 12.14 16.13
CA HIS A 129 28.59 11.01 16.82
C HIS A 129 27.06 11.15 16.98
N LEU A 130 26.41 11.78 16.00
CA LEU A 130 24.95 11.82 15.93
C LEU A 130 24.42 10.39 15.78
N LYS A 131 23.56 9.99 16.72
CA LYS A 131 22.98 8.65 16.74
C LYS A 131 21.71 8.62 15.88
N ARG A 132 21.58 7.60 15.03
CA ARG A 132 20.34 7.34 14.28
C ARG A 132 19.15 7.10 15.21
N ASN A 133 17.97 7.50 14.77
CA ASN A 133 16.72 7.46 15.52
C ASN A 133 16.80 8.22 16.84
N SER A 134 17.47 9.37 16.82
CA SER A 134 17.59 10.24 17.98
C SER A 134 17.69 11.70 17.58
N THR A 135 17.43 12.59 18.54
CA THR A 135 17.66 14.03 18.41
C THR A 135 18.76 14.46 19.36
N THR A 136 19.76 15.16 18.85
CA THR A 136 20.84 15.79 19.64
C THR A 136 20.68 17.30 19.61
N SER A 137 20.75 17.95 20.77
CA SER A 137 20.64 19.40 20.88
C SER A 137 21.90 20.01 21.50
N LYS A 138 22.36 21.14 20.97
CA LYS A 138 23.51 21.88 21.50
C LYS A 138 23.27 23.39 21.49
N PRO A 139 23.73 24.10 22.53
CA PRO A 139 23.73 25.56 22.52
C PRO A 139 24.76 26.09 21.51
N VAL A 140 24.46 27.25 20.91
CA VAL A 140 25.30 27.90 19.91
C VAL A 140 25.22 29.42 20.01
N VAL A 141 26.31 30.08 19.63
CA VAL A 141 26.31 31.52 19.29
C VAL A 141 26.25 31.61 17.77
N LEU A 142 25.11 32.04 17.25
CA LEU A 142 24.85 32.14 15.81
C LEU A 142 25.45 33.42 15.22
N ALA A 143 25.51 34.49 16.00
CA ALA A 143 26.13 35.75 15.62
C ALA A 143 26.57 36.55 16.85
N GLY A 144 27.56 37.41 16.67
CA GLY A 144 28.20 38.16 17.74
C GLY A 144 29.24 37.33 18.48
N LYS A 145 29.90 37.96 19.46
CA LYS A 145 30.97 37.34 20.23
C LYS A 145 30.79 37.62 21.71
N LEU A 146 30.92 36.55 22.49
CA LEU A 146 31.00 36.58 23.94
C LEU A 146 32.45 36.32 24.35
N ASP A 147 32.91 36.99 25.40
CA ASP A 147 34.18 36.70 26.05
C ASP A 147 34.09 35.44 26.93
N LYS A 148 35.18 35.11 27.62
CA LYS A 148 35.26 33.92 28.49
C LYS A 148 34.33 33.97 29.70
N ASP A 149 33.95 35.16 30.12
CA ASP A 149 33.06 35.41 31.26
C ASP A 149 31.61 35.62 30.80
N SER A 150 31.32 35.34 29.52
CA SER A 150 30.02 35.57 28.88
C SER A 150 29.60 37.04 28.81
N HIS A 151 30.55 37.97 28.91
CA HIS A 151 30.27 39.36 28.56
C HIS A 151 30.30 39.54 27.05
N TRP A 152 29.46 40.46 26.59
CA TRP A 152 29.44 40.86 25.20
C TRP A 152 30.78 41.51 24.81
N GLU A 153 31.47 40.93 23.82
CA GLU A 153 32.66 41.51 23.21
C GLU A 153 32.35 42.37 21.96
N SER A 154 31.60 41.82 21.00
CA SER A 154 31.18 42.56 19.80
C SER A 154 29.89 42.03 19.17
N GLY A 155 29.06 42.92 18.64
CA GLY A 155 27.85 42.56 17.90
C GLY A 155 28.18 42.16 16.47
N ALA A 156 27.24 41.47 15.82
CA ALA A 156 27.34 41.14 14.40
C ALA A 156 26.02 41.41 13.70
N ASN A 157 26.07 41.43 12.36
CA ASN A 157 24.87 41.37 11.55
C ASN A 157 24.42 39.91 11.44
N TYR A 158 23.12 39.68 11.54
CA TYR A 158 22.53 38.35 11.45
C TYR A 158 21.28 38.41 10.57
N ASP A 159 21.16 37.44 9.68
CA ASP A 159 20.07 37.32 8.72
C ASP A 159 19.48 35.92 8.80
N ASP A 160 18.17 35.85 8.88
CA ASP A 160 17.43 34.60 8.76
C ASP A 160 16.08 34.83 8.04
N PRO A 161 15.28 33.77 7.78
CA PRO A 161 14.01 33.92 7.07
C PRO A 161 12.98 34.85 7.74
N TYR A 162 13.22 35.28 8.98
CA TYR A 162 12.29 36.08 9.78
C TYR A 162 12.75 37.51 10.02
N GLY A 163 13.99 37.86 9.64
CA GLY A 163 14.45 39.23 9.69
C GLY A 163 15.96 39.40 9.55
N THR A 164 16.33 40.65 9.33
CA THR A 164 17.71 41.15 9.35
C THR A 164 17.92 41.94 10.62
N PHE A 165 18.99 41.63 11.34
CA PHE A 165 19.34 42.24 12.61
C PHE A 165 20.78 42.79 12.53
N THR A 166 20.99 44.01 13.01
CA THR A 166 22.29 44.67 12.99
C THR A 166 22.76 44.94 14.41
N ASP A 167 24.07 44.78 14.65
CA ASP A 167 24.70 44.95 15.96
C ASP A 167 24.02 44.13 17.08
N VAL A 168 23.85 42.83 16.80
CA VAL A 168 23.18 41.90 17.70
C VAL A 168 24.08 40.76 18.17
N LEU A 169 23.72 40.21 19.32
CA LEU A 169 24.16 38.92 19.81
C LEU A 169 23.01 37.94 19.59
N VAL A 170 23.28 36.85 18.88
CA VAL A 170 22.30 35.79 18.60
C VAL A 170 22.78 34.50 19.22
N THR A 171 22.06 34.03 20.23
CA THR A 171 22.31 32.75 20.89
C THR A 171 21.14 31.82 20.68
N GLY A 172 21.32 30.53 20.91
CA GLY A 172 20.24 29.59 20.71
C GLY A 172 20.64 28.14 20.87
N TYR A 173 19.77 27.27 20.39
CA TYR A 173 19.96 25.83 20.31
C TYR A 173 19.78 25.35 18.89
N VAL A 174 20.69 24.50 18.44
CA VAL A 174 20.52 23.71 17.23
C VAL A 174 20.22 22.28 17.65
N SER A 175 19.06 21.79 17.21
CA SER A 175 18.58 20.43 17.48
C SER A 175 18.51 19.65 16.17
N ILE A 176 19.23 18.53 16.11
CA ILE A 176 19.35 17.70 14.92
C ILE A 176 18.77 16.33 15.21
N GLY A 177 17.67 16.01 14.54
CA GLY A 177 17.05 14.69 14.52
C GLY A 177 17.40 13.94 13.24
N ILE A 178 17.79 12.69 13.36
CA ILE A 178 18.07 11.80 12.22
C ILE A 178 17.26 10.54 12.41
N TYR A 179 16.41 10.21 11.44
CA TYR A 179 15.51 9.07 11.49
C TYR A 179 15.52 8.31 10.17
N ASP A 180 15.26 7.03 10.28
CA ASP A 180 15.19 6.07 9.18
C ASP A 180 14.01 5.16 9.52
N TYR A 181 13.04 5.09 8.59
CA TYR A 181 11.83 4.31 8.78
C TYR A 181 11.12 4.02 7.47
N ASP A 182 10.20 3.07 7.55
CA ASP A 182 9.35 2.67 6.44
C ASP A 182 8.06 3.51 6.39
N ILE A 183 7.69 3.96 5.20
CA ILE A 183 6.46 4.71 4.91
C ILE A 183 5.57 3.96 3.92
N LYS A 184 4.26 4.25 3.97
CA LYS A 184 3.27 3.61 3.10
C LYS A 184 3.12 4.38 1.80
N LEU A 185 3.24 3.69 0.68
CA LEU A 185 2.93 4.18 -0.66
C LEU A 185 1.57 3.62 -1.09
N ASN A 186 0.60 4.47 -1.37
CA ASN A 186 -0.63 4.07 -2.03
C ASN A 186 -0.39 3.97 -3.55
N LEU A 187 -0.65 2.78 -4.11
CA LEU A 187 -0.38 2.45 -5.50
C LEU A 187 -1.45 2.97 -6.48
N GLU A 188 -2.62 3.33 -5.99
CA GLU A 188 -3.74 3.84 -6.82
C GLU A 188 -3.58 5.33 -7.12
N ASN A 189 -3.13 6.12 -6.14
CA ASN A 189 -3.11 7.58 -6.23
C ASN A 189 -1.72 8.22 -6.15
N ASP A 190 -0.65 7.41 -6.21
CA ASP A 190 0.76 7.85 -6.15
C ASP A 190 1.05 8.75 -4.93
N LYS A 191 0.47 8.43 -3.77
CA LYS A 191 0.73 9.17 -2.51
C LYS A 191 1.53 8.34 -1.53
N VAL A 192 2.50 8.98 -0.89
CA VAL A 192 3.17 8.43 0.28
C VAL A 192 2.59 9.05 1.54
N PHE A 193 2.51 8.26 2.60
CA PHE A 193 2.00 8.69 3.90
C PHE A 193 3.13 8.62 4.91
N MET A 194 3.50 9.79 5.44
CA MET A 194 4.47 9.91 6.52
C MET A 194 3.96 9.24 7.80
N GLN A 195 4.82 9.08 8.83
CA GLN A 195 4.40 8.46 10.10
C GLN A 195 3.28 9.22 10.82
N ASP A 196 3.22 10.54 10.63
CA ASP A 196 2.15 11.39 11.15
C ASP A 196 0.87 11.38 10.28
N GLY A 197 0.86 10.61 9.18
CA GLY A 197 -0.24 10.52 8.24
C GLY A 197 -0.25 11.61 7.16
N THR A 198 0.73 12.51 7.13
CA THR A 198 0.82 13.57 6.11
C THR A 198 0.95 12.96 4.72
N PRO A 199 0.03 13.26 3.78
CA PRO A 199 0.09 12.74 2.43
C PRO A 199 1.03 13.60 1.57
N CYS A 200 2.00 12.97 0.93
CA CYS A 200 2.91 13.62 0.00
C CYS A 200 2.87 12.94 -1.36
N ASN A 201 3.24 13.67 -2.42
CA ASN A 201 3.27 13.12 -3.76
C ASN A 201 4.50 12.20 -3.91
N ALA A 202 4.28 10.91 -4.19
CA ALA A 202 5.33 9.90 -4.28
C ALA A 202 6.44 10.24 -5.30
N LYS A 203 6.10 10.98 -6.37
CA LYS A 203 7.03 11.35 -7.46
C LYS A 203 8.03 12.43 -7.07
N THR A 204 7.69 13.25 -6.07
CA THR A 204 8.58 14.34 -5.61
C THR A 204 9.83 13.83 -4.91
N ARG A 205 9.78 12.62 -4.33
CA ARG A 205 10.88 12.01 -3.56
C ARG A 205 11.37 12.84 -2.37
N HIS A 206 10.56 13.82 -1.97
CA HIS A 206 10.83 14.73 -0.87
C HIS A 206 9.51 15.19 -0.27
N CYS A 207 9.46 15.28 1.05
CA CYS A 207 8.39 15.96 1.75
C CYS A 207 8.89 16.56 3.06
N ILE A 208 8.12 17.49 3.60
CA ILE A 208 8.30 17.97 4.97
C ILE A 208 7.29 17.23 5.84
N SER A 209 7.76 16.52 6.87
CA SER A 209 6.89 15.90 7.86
C SER A 209 6.12 16.99 8.62
N GLY A 210 4.98 16.65 9.19
CA GLY A 210 4.20 17.53 10.07
C GLY A 210 4.99 17.99 11.30
N GLU A 211 6.06 17.27 11.67
CA GLU A 211 7.00 17.70 12.71
C GLU A 211 8.17 18.56 12.19
N GLY A 212 8.15 18.97 10.92
CA GLY A 212 9.13 19.87 10.30
C GLY A 212 10.44 19.22 9.84
N GLY A 213 10.50 17.89 9.72
CA GLY A 213 11.66 17.18 9.21
C GLY A 213 11.62 17.00 7.70
N ASN A 214 12.79 17.04 7.06
CA ASN A 214 12.93 16.77 5.63
C ASN A 214 13.01 15.27 5.42
N VAL A 215 12.00 14.71 4.75
CA VAL A 215 11.87 13.28 4.48
C VAL A 215 12.18 13.01 3.02
N PHE A 216 13.07 12.06 2.75
CA PHE A 216 13.48 11.64 1.42
C PHE A 216 13.29 10.15 1.26
N TRP A 217 12.90 9.72 0.07
CA TRP A 217 12.81 8.30 -0.29
C TRP A 217 13.40 8.08 -1.68
N ASP A 218 13.83 6.85 -1.91
CA ASP A 218 14.42 6.46 -3.19
C ASP A 218 13.36 6.20 -4.26
N THR A 219 13.82 5.74 -5.43
CA THR A 219 12.94 5.38 -6.55
C THR A 219 11.85 4.43 -6.08
N LEU A 220 10.60 4.76 -6.43
CA LEU A 220 9.48 3.85 -6.23
C LEU A 220 9.86 2.49 -6.84
N PRO A 221 9.60 1.38 -6.13
CA PRO A 221 9.90 0.06 -6.67
C PRO A 221 9.25 -0.02 -8.05
N GLU A 222 10.05 -0.33 -9.07
CA GLU A 222 9.51 -0.58 -10.40
C GLU A 222 8.36 -1.56 -10.23
N GLN A 223 7.22 -1.28 -10.89
CA GLN A 223 6.15 -2.26 -11.00
C GLN A 223 6.66 -3.41 -11.88
N ILE A 224 7.53 -4.25 -11.33
CA ILE A 224 7.88 -5.53 -11.90
C ILE A 224 6.55 -6.27 -11.97
N CYS A 225 6.04 -6.43 -13.19
CA CYS A 225 4.78 -7.09 -13.46
C CYS A 225 4.70 -8.39 -12.66
N GLY A 226 3.86 -8.44 -11.63
CA GLY A 226 3.43 -9.69 -10.99
C GLY A 226 3.70 -9.84 -9.49
N ALA A 227 4.89 -9.51 -8.96
CA ALA A 227 5.26 -9.98 -7.62
C ALA A 227 4.71 -9.13 -6.45
N ASN A 228 4.82 -7.80 -6.54
CA ASN A 228 4.39 -6.90 -5.45
C ASN A 228 2.97 -6.36 -5.61
N LYS A 229 2.30 -6.69 -6.73
CA LYS A 229 0.93 -6.26 -7.00
C LYS A 229 -0.09 -7.08 -6.22
N TYR A 230 0.27 -8.29 -5.80
CA TYR A 230 -0.67 -9.20 -5.16
C TYR A 230 -0.08 -9.76 -3.87
N THR A 231 -0.92 -9.88 -2.84
CA THR A 231 -0.67 -10.67 -1.64
C THR A 231 -1.36 -12.02 -1.79
N VAL A 232 -0.63 -13.11 -1.54
CA VAL A 232 -1.20 -14.46 -1.50
C VAL A 232 -1.96 -14.62 -0.18
N LEU A 233 -3.28 -14.73 -0.24
CA LEU A 233 -4.13 -15.00 0.92
C LEU A 233 -4.20 -16.49 1.24
N TYR A 234 -4.10 -17.34 0.22
CA TYR A 234 -4.12 -18.78 0.34
C TYR A 234 -3.34 -19.42 -0.80
N GLU A 235 -2.63 -20.51 -0.49
CA GLU A 235 -1.95 -21.38 -1.45
C GLU A 235 -2.11 -22.83 -0.99
N GLY A 236 -2.69 -23.69 -1.83
CA GLY A 236 -2.88 -25.10 -1.50
C GLY A 236 -3.95 -25.78 -2.35
N PHE A 237 -4.30 -27.01 -1.95
CA PHE A 237 -5.31 -27.79 -2.65
C PHE A 237 -6.73 -27.34 -2.27
N ILE A 238 -7.52 -27.02 -3.27
CA ILE A 238 -8.95 -26.74 -3.15
C ILE A 238 -9.77 -27.77 -3.93
N THR A 239 -11.00 -28.01 -3.48
CA THR A 239 -11.96 -28.84 -4.20
C THR A 239 -12.74 -27.97 -5.18
N LYS A 240 -12.44 -28.10 -6.47
CA LYS A 240 -13.24 -27.47 -7.54
C LYS A 240 -14.42 -28.38 -7.87
N THR A 241 -15.63 -27.90 -7.65
CA THR A 241 -16.87 -28.62 -7.99
C THR A 241 -17.49 -28.03 -9.24
N LEU A 242 -17.62 -28.84 -10.28
CA LEU A 242 -18.29 -28.49 -11.53
C LEU A 242 -19.72 -29.05 -11.50
N CYS A 243 -20.73 -28.19 -11.66
CA CYS A 243 -22.09 -28.62 -11.96
C CYS A 243 -22.25 -28.77 -13.48
N GLY A 244 -22.60 -29.97 -13.93
CA GLY A 244 -22.79 -30.27 -15.35
C GLY A 244 -24.27 -30.38 -15.71
N THR A 245 -24.72 -29.60 -16.69
CA THR A 245 -25.98 -29.86 -17.40
C THR A 245 -25.77 -30.99 -18.41
N ILE A 246 -26.22 -32.20 -18.08
CA ILE A 246 -26.31 -33.29 -19.07
C ILE A 246 -27.58 -33.02 -19.89
N PHE A 247 -27.43 -32.51 -21.11
CA PHE A 247 -28.51 -32.57 -22.10
C PHE A 247 -28.68 -34.03 -22.51
N PRO A 248 -29.85 -34.67 -22.30
CA PRO A 248 -30.10 -35.98 -22.86
C PRO A 248 -30.07 -35.86 -24.39
N SER A 249 -29.14 -36.56 -25.02
CA SER A 249 -29.13 -36.73 -26.47
C SER A 249 -30.37 -37.52 -26.87
N SER A 250 -31.42 -36.82 -27.30
CA SER A 250 -32.55 -37.44 -27.97
C SER A 250 -32.04 -38.10 -29.25
N THR A 251 -31.90 -39.41 -29.22
CA THR A 251 -31.84 -40.27 -30.40
C THR A 251 -33.11 -40.06 -31.22
N THR A 252 -33.01 -39.30 -32.31
CA THR A 252 -33.98 -39.37 -33.40
C THR A 252 -33.32 -40.09 -34.56
N SER A 253 -33.61 -41.39 -34.64
CA SER A 253 -33.50 -42.14 -35.88
C SER A 253 -34.58 -41.63 -36.85
N LEU A 254 -34.17 -40.93 -37.90
CA LEU A 254 -34.95 -40.80 -39.12
C LEU A 254 -33.99 -40.98 -40.30
N GLY A 255 -34.35 -41.94 -41.14
CA GLY A 255 -33.50 -42.47 -42.19
C GLY A 255 -33.31 -41.54 -43.39
N GLY A 256 -32.21 -41.81 -44.10
CA GLY A 256 -32.04 -41.67 -45.55
C GLY A 256 -32.13 -40.26 -46.15
N ILE A 257 -31.02 -39.80 -46.73
CA ILE A 257 -30.81 -39.71 -48.19
C ILE A 257 -29.46 -39.02 -48.47
N LEU A 258 -28.69 -39.68 -49.34
CA LEU A 258 -27.59 -39.26 -50.23
C LEU A 258 -27.04 -37.82 -50.16
N GLY A 259 -25.70 -37.71 -50.12
CA GLY A 259 -24.98 -36.49 -50.49
C GLY A 259 -23.46 -36.58 -50.29
N TRP A 260 -22.73 -36.76 -51.39
CA TRP A 260 -21.28 -36.86 -51.50
C TRP A 260 -20.52 -35.55 -51.24
N ALA A 261 -19.17 -35.69 -51.12
CA ALA A 261 -18.08 -34.70 -51.12
C ALA A 261 -17.73 -34.09 -49.76
N GLY A 262 -16.46 -33.99 -49.35
CA GLY A 262 -15.19 -34.26 -49.99
C GLY A 262 -14.05 -34.12 -48.97
N ILE A 263 -12.99 -34.87 -49.20
CA ILE A 263 -11.77 -34.97 -48.40
C ILE A 263 -10.96 -33.67 -48.50
N SER A 264 -10.36 -33.22 -47.40
CA SER A 264 -9.04 -32.59 -47.41
C SER A 264 -8.36 -32.78 -46.06
N LEU A 265 -7.28 -33.57 -46.10
CA LEU A 265 -6.25 -33.69 -45.06
C LEU A 265 -5.28 -32.52 -45.19
N GLY A 266 -4.87 -31.94 -44.06
CA GLY A 266 -3.74 -31.03 -43.95
C GLY A 266 -3.18 -31.07 -42.54
N ASN A 267 -2.08 -31.79 -42.35
CA ASN A 267 -1.28 -31.86 -41.12
C ASN A 267 -0.22 -30.74 -41.08
N PHE A 268 0.41 -30.57 -39.89
CA PHE A 268 1.59 -29.76 -39.51
C PHE A 268 1.33 -28.26 -39.25
N SER A 269 1.89 -27.59 -38.23
CA SER A 269 2.68 -27.96 -37.05
C SER A 269 2.79 -26.75 -36.10
N HIS A 270 3.06 -27.06 -34.84
CA HIS A 270 3.46 -26.22 -33.70
C HIS A 270 4.34 -24.97 -33.99
N SER A 271 3.99 -23.84 -33.37
CA SER A 271 4.94 -22.95 -32.65
C SER A 271 4.19 -21.89 -31.83
N ASP A 272 4.65 -21.71 -30.59
CA ASP A 272 4.14 -20.82 -29.55
C ASP A 272 4.09 -19.33 -29.94
N GLY A 273 3.08 -18.63 -29.42
CA GLY A 273 2.95 -17.18 -29.55
C GLY A 273 1.73 -16.64 -28.80
N LEU A 274 1.94 -16.17 -27.57
CA LEU A 274 0.96 -15.38 -26.81
C LEU A 274 0.79 -14.02 -27.48
N VAL A 275 -0.33 -13.84 -28.19
CA VAL A 275 -0.75 -12.53 -28.73
C VAL A 275 -2.02 -12.11 -28.02
N SER A 276 -1.94 -10.96 -27.35
CA SER A 276 -3.06 -10.20 -26.81
C SER A 276 -3.85 -9.56 -27.95
N HIS A 277 -5.12 -9.90 -28.08
CA HIS A 277 -6.05 -9.16 -28.94
C HIS A 277 -7.28 -8.71 -28.16
N ARG A 278 -7.41 -7.38 -28.10
CA ARG A 278 -8.63 -6.62 -27.85
C ARG A 278 -9.56 -6.81 -29.05
N ALA A 279 -10.84 -7.12 -28.82
CA ALA A 279 -11.86 -7.15 -29.87
C ALA A 279 -13.19 -6.53 -29.39
N GLU A 280 -13.64 -5.51 -30.12
CA GLU A 280 -15.03 -5.06 -30.23
C GLU A 280 -15.74 -5.83 -31.38
N PRO A 281 -17.08 -5.82 -31.46
CA PRO A 281 -17.86 -7.00 -31.82
C PRO A 281 -18.26 -7.07 -33.30
N LEU A 282 -18.34 -8.29 -33.82
CA LEU A 282 -19.13 -8.63 -35.01
C LEU A 282 -20.12 -9.75 -34.67
N HIS A 283 -21.39 -9.45 -34.91
CA HIS A 283 -22.51 -10.38 -34.86
C HIS A 283 -22.39 -11.46 -35.93
N ALA A 284 -22.39 -12.73 -35.54
CA ALA A 284 -22.91 -13.84 -36.36
C ALA A 284 -23.26 -15.04 -35.48
N ASN A 285 -24.44 -15.61 -35.76
CA ASN A 285 -25.10 -16.72 -35.08
C ASN A 285 -24.22 -17.96 -34.92
N GLY A 286 -24.21 -18.51 -33.71
CA GLY A 286 -23.70 -19.86 -33.43
C GLY A 286 -23.76 -20.17 -31.95
N ARG A 287 -24.83 -20.84 -31.49
CA ARG A 287 -24.97 -21.33 -30.11
C ARG A 287 -23.81 -22.27 -29.77
N LYS A 288 -22.99 -21.87 -28.81
CA LYS A 288 -22.23 -22.77 -27.93
C LYS A 288 -22.55 -22.37 -26.49
N GLY A 289 -23.10 -23.31 -25.72
CA GLY A 289 -23.37 -23.11 -24.29
C GLY A 289 -22.06 -22.92 -23.54
N HIS A 290 -22.02 -21.92 -22.65
CA HIS A 290 -20.88 -21.63 -21.80
C HIS A 290 -21.04 -22.36 -20.46
N LEU A 291 -19.97 -22.98 -19.98
CA LEU A 291 -19.86 -23.54 -18.63
C LEU A 291 -19.80 -22.38 -17.63
N GLU A 292 -20.65 -22.40 -16.61
CA GLU A 292 -20.47 -21.57 -15.41
C GLU A 292 -19.51 -22.29 -14.46
N GLU A 293 -18.45 -21.59 -14.05
CA GLU A 293 -17.47 -22.10 -13.08
C GLU A 293 -17.75 -21.53 -11.70
N PHE A 294 -17.93 -22.42 -10.72
CA PHE A 294 -18.05 -22.08 -9.31
C PHE A 294 -16.80 -22.55 -8.57
N ILE A 295 -16.24 -21.69 -7.72
CA ILE A 295 -15.15 -22.04 -6.80
C ILE A 295 -15.75 -22.04 -5.39
N ILE A 296 -15.80 -23.22 -4.77
CA ILE A 296 -16.24 -23.39 -3.39
C ILE A 296 -14.98 -23.57 -2.55
N LEU A 297 -14.73 -22.64 -1.62
CA LEU A 297 -13.70 -22.79 -0.60
C LEU A 297 -14.37 -23.35 0.66
N GLU A 298 -14.13 -24.63 0.95
CA GLU A 298 -14.54 -25.24 2.22
C GLU A 298 -13.34 -25.28 3.17
N GLY A 299 -13.45 -24.60 4.33
CA GLY A 299 -12.50 -24.77 5.44
C GLY A 299 -11.90 -23.50 6.06
N LEU A 300 -12.72 -22.53 6.48
CA LEU A 300 -12.36 -21.57 7.52
C LEU A 300 -13.16 -21.84 8.81
#